data_AF-A0A9D7IHT2-F1
#
_entry.id   AF-A0A9D7IHT2-F1
#
_cell.length_a   1.000
_cell.length_b   1.000
_cell.length_c   1.000
_cell.angle_alpha   90.00
_cell.angle_beta   90.00
_cell.angle_gamma   90.00
#
_symmetry.space_group_name_H-M   'P 1'
#
loop_
_entity.id
_entity.type
_entity.pdbx_description
1 polymer ?
#
loop_
_entity_poly.entity_id
_entity_poly.type
_entity_poly.pdbx_seq_one_letter_code
_entity_poly.pdbx_strand_id
1 'polypeptide(L)'
;MSPADRAARNYVNQNFPQQEAQFMKENALVGRLLNPPEAGGFLIRQTGRKVALDTRLDLYGDKTLFEYLLASKGATNWKTYLQRLDPEIILASNHSALRQLATESALYRIVYIGPRYSVMVKGSSRPDLETVVATNNEDLLEQLQK
;
A
#
# COMPACT_ATOMS: atom_id res chain seq x y z
N MET A 1 -17.13 -21.79 14.68
CA MET A 1 -15.79 -21.48 14.14
C MET A 1 -14.75 -22.10 15.07
N SER A 2 -13.86 -22.94 14.54
CA SER A 2 -12.86 -23.64 15.34
C SER A 2 -11.75 -22.70 15.84
N PRO A 3 -10.95 -23.08 16.85
CA PRO A 3 -9.75 -22.34 17.24
C PRO A 3 -8.76 -22.14 16.08
N ALA A 4 -8.58 -23.16 15.24
CA ALA A 4 -7.71 -23.11 14.07
C ALA A 4 -8.18 -22.06 13.05
N ASP A 5 -9.50 -22.02 12.77
CA ASP A 5 -10.08 -21.02 11.85
C ASP A 5 -9.86 -19.59 12.38
N ARG A 6 -10.00 -19.40 13.70
CA ARG A 6 -9.79 -18.10 14.33
C ARG A 6 -8.33 -17.65 14.22
N ALA A 7 -7.40 -18.56 14.48
CA ALA A 7 -5.97 -18.30 14.35
C ALA A 7 -5.59 -17.97 12.90
N ALA A 8 -6.07 -18.74 11.94
CA ALA A 8 -5.85 -18.49 10.52
C ALA A 8 -6.39 -17.13 10.09
N ARG A 9 -7.61 -16.78 10.52
CA ARG A 9 -8.20 -15.46 10.22
C ARG A 9 -7.40 -14.31 10.81
N ASN A 10 -6.95 -14.44 12.07
CA ASN A 10 -6.12 -13.43 12.71
C ASN A 10 -4.78 -13.27 11.98
N TYR A 11 -4.16 -14.39 11.59
CA TYR A 11 -2.92 -14.38 10.82
C TYR A 11 -3.10 -13.65 9.48
N VAL A 12 -4.17 -13.96 8.75
CA VAL A 12 -4.49 -13.28 7.48
C VAL A 12 -4.68 -11.78 7.70
N ASN A 13 -5.47 -11.39 8.70
CA ASN A 13 -5.74 -9.98 8.99
C ASN A 13 -4.50 -9.17 9.40
N GLN A 14 -3.48 -9.82 9.97
CA GLN A 14 -2.26 -9.16 10.42
C GLN A 14 -1.17 -9.10 9.35
N ASN A 15 -1.12 -10.08 8.45
CA ASN A 15 -0.01 -10.26 7.51
C ASN A 15 -0.36 -9.96 6.06
N PHE A 16 -1.64 -9.97 5.71
CA PHE A 16 -2.12 -9.76 4.34
C PHE A 16 -3.01 -8.52 4.26
N PRO A 17 -3.14 -7.89 3.08
CA PRO A 17 -3.94 -6.68 2.91
C PRO A 17 -5.44 -6.99 2.82
N GLN A 18 -5.98 -7.77 3.76
CA GLN A 18 -7.38 -8.21 3.74
C GLN A 18 -8.34 -7.02 3.88
N GLN A 19 -8.07 -6.14 4.83
CA GLN A 19 -8.95 -4.99 5.10
C GLN A 19 -8.80 -3.93 4.01
N GLU A 20 -7.58 -3.71 3.53
CA GLU A 20 -7.27 -2.82 2.44
C GLU A 20 -7.93 -3.29 1.13
N ALA A 21 -7.86 -4.59 0.83
CA ALA A 21 -8.54 -5.16 -0.34
C ALA A 21 -10.06 -5.03 -0.25
N GLN A 22 -10.64 -5.20 0.95
CA GLN A 22 -12.06 -5.01 1.18
C GLN A 22 -12.46 -3.55 1.00
N PHE A 23 -11.73 -2.62 1.62
CA PHE A 23 -11.93 -1.17 1.44
C PHE A 23 -11.90 -0.77 -0.05
N MET A 24 -10.91 -1.28 -0.80
CA MET A 24 -10.80 -0.99 -2.23
C MET A 24 -12.02 -1.47 -3.03
N LYS A 25 -12.61 -2.61 -2.67
CA LYS A 25 -13.81 -3.16 -3.32
C LYS A 25 -15.06 -2.35 -2.97
N GLU A 26 -15.29 -2.11 -1.68
CA GLU A 26 -16.47 -1.39 -1.17
C GLU A 26 -16.55 0.03 -1.73
N ASN A 27 -15.39 0.67 -1.92
CA ASN A 27 -15.30 2.01 -2.50
C ASN A 27 -15.09 1.99 -4.01
N ALA A 28 -15.21 0.84 -4.68
CA ALA A 28 -15.03 0.69 -6.13
C ALA A 28 -13.77 1.41 -6.67
N LEU A 29 -12.64 1.33 -5.94
CA LEU A 29 -11.39 1.87 -6.45
C LEU A 29 -11.02 1.11 -7.72
N VAL A 30 -10.67 1.78 -8.81
CA VAL A 30 -10.27 1.18 -10.09
C VAL A 30 -9.00 1.84 -10.64
N GLY A 31 -8.31 1.22 -11.59
CA GLY A 31 -7.05 1.71 -12.15
C GLY A 31 -5.82 0.84 -11.81
N ARG A 32 -4.64 1.33 -12.20
CA ARG A 32 -3.33 0.70 -11.95
C ARG A 32 -3.03 0.75 -10.46
N LEU A 33 -2.66 -0.40 -9.93
CA LEU A 33 -2.35 -0.61 -8.52
C LEU A 33 -0.85 -0.88 -8.38
N LEU A 34 -0.15 0.04 -7.74
CA LEU A 34 1.19 -0.22 -7.22
C LEU A 34 1.09 -0.89 -5.85
N ASN A 35 1.80 -1.99 -5.64
CA ASN A 35 1.78 -2.76 -4.40
C ASN A 35 3.15 -3.40 -4.12
N PRO A 36 3.44 -3.74 -2.86
CA PRO A 36 4.57 -4.59 -2.51
C PRO A 36 4.45 -6.00 -3.12
N PRO A 37 5.58 -6.66 -3.45
CA PRO A 37 5.58 -7.99 -4.06
C PRO A 37 4.86 -9.03 -3.20
N GLU A 38 5.04 -9.01 -1.87
CA GLU A 38 4.41 -9.96 -0.95
C GLU A 38 2.88 -9.87 -0.92
N ALA A 39 2.32 -8.71 -1.30
CA ALA A 39 0.87 -8.49 -1.33
C ALA A 39 0.23 -8.94 -2.65
N GLY A 40 1.02 -9.08 -3.73
CA GLY A 40 0.51 -9.23 -5.10
C GLY A 40 -0.41 -10.44 -5.29
N GLY A 41 0.05 -11.63 -4.92
CA GLY A 41 -0.74 -12.85 -5.08
C GLY A 41 -2.07 -12.82 -4.32
N PHE A 42 -2.08 -12.22 -3.13
CA PHE A 42 -3.30 -12.05 -2.35
C PHE A 42 -4.26 -11.07 -3.00
N LEU A 43 -3.76 -9.91 -3.47
CA LEU A 43 -4.57 -8.90 -4.14
C LEU A 43 -5.18 -9.41 -5.44
N ILE A 44 -4.44 -10.20 -6.23
CA ILE A 44 -4.97 -10.88 -7.42
C ILE A 44 -6.15 -11.77 -7.02
N ARG A 45 -5.96 -12.64 -6.03
CA ARG A 45 -7.02 -13.57 -5.58
C ARG A 45 -8.25 -12.85 -5.06
N GLN A 46 -8.06 -11.77 -4.30
CA GLN A 46 -9.18 -11.05 -3.71
C GLN A 46 -9.89 -10.18 -4.73
N THR A 47 -9.17 -9.41 -5.53
CA THR A 47 -9.76 -8.35 -6.35
C THR A 47 -9.97 -8.76 -7.81
N GLY A 48 -9.33 -9.83 -8.29
CA GLY A 48 -9.34 -10.24 -9.69
C GLY A 48 -8.57 -9.29 -10.62
N ARG A 49 -7.78 -8.37 -10.07
CA ARG A 49 -7.13 -7.29 -10.83
C ARG A 49 -5.65 -7.57 -11.08
N LYS A 50 -5.13 -6.93 -12.12
CA LYS A 50 -3.69 -6.81 -12.35
C LYS A 50 -3.05 -5.97 -11.24
N VAL A 51 -1.89 -6.41 -10.80
CA VAL A 51 -1.05 -5.79 -9.76
C VAL A 51 0.30 -5.42 -10.36
N ALA A 52 1.02 -4.46 -9.78
CA ALA A 52 2.34 -4.06 -10.29
C ALA A 52 3.41 -5.13 -10.03
N LEU A 53 3.34 -5.81 -8.88
CA LEU A 53 4.31 -6.80 -8.44
C LEU A 53 3.60 -7.98 -7.78
N ASP A 54 4.14 -9.18 -7.98
CA ASP A 54 3.89 -10.35 -7.12
C ASP A 54 5.21 -11.14 -6.93
N THR A 55 5.16 -12.23 -6.18
CA THR A 55 6.36 -13.01 -5.81
C THR A 55 6.90 -13.91 -6.92
N ARG A 56 6.30 -13.93 -8.12
CA ARG A 56 6.80 -14.67 -9.29
C ARG A 56 7.89 -13.87 -10.00
N LEU A 57 8.97 -13.62 -9.28
CA LEU A 57 10.08 -12.76 -9.72
C LEU A 57 10.82 -13.33 -10.94
N ASP A 58 10.78 -14.66 -11.11
CA ASP A 58 11.27 -15.38 -12.29
C ASP A 58 10.62 -14.92 -13.60
N LEU A 59 9.39 -14.40 -13.55
CA LEU A 59 8.65 -13.93 -14.73
C LEU A 59 8.97 -12.48 -15.12
N TYR A 60 9.35 -11.63 -14.16
CA TYR A 60 9.42 -10.18 -14.35
C TYR A 60 10.84 -9.62 -14.27
N GLY A 61 11.80 -10.44 -13.83
CA GLY A 61 13.18 -10.06 -13.58
C GLY A 61 13.33 -9.12 -12.38
N ASP A 62 14.58 -9.00 -11.91
CA ASP A 62 14.83 -8.34 -10.62
C ASP A 62 14.75 -6.80 -10.70
N LYS A 63 14.81 -6.23 -11.91
CA LYS A 63 14.84 -4.76 -12.10
C LYS A 63 13.62 -4.08 -11.49
N THR A 64 12.41 -4.57 -11.78
CA THR A 64 11.17 -3.96 -11.28
C THR A 64 11.09 -4.07 -9.75
N LEU A 65 11.54 -5.19 -9.19
CA LEU A 65 11.65 -5.37 -7.75
C LEU A 65 12.63 -4.38 -7.13
N PHE A 66 13.84 -4.24 -7.68
CA PHE A 66 14.84 -3.32 -7.15
C PHE A 66 14.41 -1.87 -7.22
N GLU A 67 13.79 -1.44 -8.33
CA GLU A 67 13.22 -0.11 -8.45
C GLU A 67 12.16 0.15 -7.39
N TYR A 68 11.27 -0.81 -7.13
CA TYR A 68 10.30 -0.72 -6.04
C TYR A 68 10.97 -0.64 -4.67
N LEU A 69 11.95 -1.50 -4.39
CA LEU A 69 12.65 -1.53 -3.10
C LEU A 69 13.39 -0.22 -2.82
N LEU A 70 14.05 0.35 -3.83
CA LEU A 70 14.72 1.65 -3.74
C LEU A 70 13.73 2.79 -3.52
N ALA A 71 12.64 2.83 -4.30
CA ALA A 71 11.58 3.81 -4.12
C ALA A 71 10.94 3.71 -2.72
N SER A 72 10.66 2.49 -2.24
CA SER A 72 10.08 2.19 -0.92
C SER A 72 10.96 2.66 0.24
N LYS A 73 12.29 2.68 0.04
CA LYS A 73 13.28 3.22 0.98
C LYS A 73 13.53 4.73 0.82
N GLY A 74 12.86 5.40 -0.12
CA GLY A 74 12.99 6.84 -0.34
C GLY A 74 14.23 7.25 -1.14
N ALA A 75 14.75 6.38 -2.00
CA ALA A 75 15.82 6.76 -2.93
C ALA A 75 15.44 8.00 -3.75
N THR A 76 16.40 8.85 -4.09
CA THR A 76 16.18 10.18 -4.70
C THR A 76 15.34 10.16 -5.99
N ASN A 77 15.32 9.03 -6.71
CA ASN A 77 14.56 8.83 -7.95
C ASN A 77 13.13 8.30 -7.75
N TRP A 78 12.62 8.22 -6.51
CA TRP A 78 11.28 7.69 -6.22
C TRP A 78 10.16 8.40 -7.00
N LYS A 79 10.30 9.72 -7.22
CA LYS A 79 9.30 10.54 -7.93
C LYS A 79 9.22 10.14 -9.40
N THR A 80 10.37 9.96 -10.04
CA THR A 80 10.48 9.45 -11.42
C THR A 80 9.92 8.04 -11.54
N TYR A 81 10.15 7.19 -10.53
CA TYR A 81 9.57 5.85 -10.48
C TYR A 81 8.03 5.89 -10.47
N LEU A 82 7.42 6.72 -9.60
CA LEU A 82 5.96 6.89 -9.57
C LEU A 82 5.42 7.51 -10.86
N GLN A 83 6.09 8.52 -11.43
CA GLN A 83 5.69 9.13 -12.70
C GLN A 83 5.69 8.12 -13.86
N ARG A 84 6.68 7.23 -13.92
CA ARG A 84 6.79 6.21 -14.98
C ARG A 84 5.69 5.15 -14.87
N LEU A 85 5.34 4.73 -13.66
CA LEU A 85 4.27 3.74 -13.43
C LEU A 85 2.88 4.37 -13.49
N ASP A 86 2.79 5.65 -13.13
CA ASP A 86 1.59 6.46 -13.02
C ASP A 86 0.42 5.73 -12.32
N PRO A 87 0.59 5.16 -11.12
CA PRO A 87 -0.47 4.37 -10.50
C PRO A 87 -1.64 5.26 -10.06
N GLU A 88 -2.88 4.85 -10.31
CA GLU A 88 -4.05 5.49 -9.73
C GLU A 88 -4.19 5.17 -8.23
N ILE A 89 -3.73 3.99 -7.82
CA ILE A 89 -3.81 3.50 -6.45
C ILE A 89 -2.43 2.99 -6.01
N ILE A 90 -2.01 3.37 -4.81
CA ILE A 90 -0.83 2.80 -4.16
C ILE A 90 -1.28 2.07 -2.89
N LEU A 91 -0.94 0.79 -2.78
CA LEU A 91 -0.90 0.08 -1.52
C LEU A 91 0.54 0.15 -1.01
N ALA A 92 0.77 0.91 0.05
CA ALA A 92 2.12 1.11 0.61
C ALA A 92 2.19 0.56 2.03
N SER A 93 3.33 -0.02 2.42
CA SER A 93 3.55 -0.37 3.82
C SER A 93 3.44 0.89 4.68
N ASN A 94 2.80 0.76 5.85
CA ASN A 94 2.68 1.86 6.81
C ASN A 94 4.04 2.45 7.21
N HIS A 95 5.12 1.65 7.13
CA HIS A 95 6.49 2.04 7.47
C HIS A 95 7.35 2.40 6.24
N SER A 96 6.79 2.42 5.03
CA SER A 96 7.57 2.77 3.83
C SER A 96 7.83 4.27 3.75
N ALA A 97 9.05 4.66 3.40
CA ALA A 97 9.39 6.06 3.13
C ALA A 97 8.62 6.59 1.92
N LEU A 98 8.34 5.73 0.92
CA LEU A 98 7.54 6.10 -0.25
C LEU A 98 6.15 6.62 0.12
N ARG A 99 5.49 6.01 1.12
CA ARG A 99 4.18 6.47 1.63
C ARG A 99 4.25 7.89 2.16
N GLN A 100 5.27 8.18 2.98
CA GLN A 100 5.46 9.50 3.57
C GLN A 100 5.78 10.54 2.49
N LEU A 101 6.78 10.26 1.65
CA LEU A 101 7.21 11.16 0.57
C LEU A 101 6.09 11.46 -0.44
N ALA A 102 5.29 10.45 -0.80
CA ALA A 102 4.16 10.62 -1.71
C ALA A 102 3.04 11.49 -1.10
N THR A 103 2.83 11.39 0.22
CA THR A 103 1.87 12.21 0.97
C THR A 103 2.35 13.65 1.13
N GLU A 104 3.56 13.86 1.62
CA GLU A 104 4.15 15.19 1.87
C GLU A 104 4.31 16.01 0.59
N SER A 105 4.55 15.35 -0.55
CA SER A 105 4.61 16.00 -1.86
C SER A 105 3.24 16.27 -2.49
N ALA A 106 2.14 15.93 -1.81
CA ALA A 106 0.76 16.01 -2.28
C ALA A 106 0.47 15.25 -3.59
N LEU A 107 1.38 14.39 -4.05
CA LEU A 107 1.16 13.55 -5.23
C LEU A 107 0.06 12.51 -4.97
N TYR A 108 0.06 11.97 -3.76
CA TYR A 108 -0.93 11.01 -3.28
C TYR A 108 -1.43 11.43 -1.91
N ARG A 109 -2.60 10.94 -1.55
CA ARG A 109 -3.17 11.09 -0.21
C ARG A 109 -3.68 9.74 0.28
N ILE A 110 -3.61 9.52 1.58
CA ILE A 110 -4.07 8.30 2.21
C ILE A 110 -5.59 8.38 2.36
N VAL A 111 -6.30 7.33 1.96
CA VAL A 111 -7.77 7.21 2.09
C VAL A 111 -8.17 6.07 3.03
N TYR A 112 -7.23 5.22 3.41
CA TYR A 112 -7.43 4.14 4.37
C TYR A 112 -6.10 3.69 4.97
N ILE A 113 -6.09 3.42 6.28
CA ILE A 113 -4.95 2.82 6.98
C ILE A 113 -5.42 1.49 7.58
N GLY A 114 -4.92 0.39 7.02
CA GLY A 114 -5.10 -0.94 7.59
C GLY A 114 -3.95 -1.32 8.52
N PRO A 115 -3.95 -2.56 9.05
CA PRO A 115 -2.95 -3.01 10.02
C PRO A 115 -1.51 -2.95 9.51
N ARG A 116 -1.29 -3.23 8.23
CA ARG A 116 0.05 -3.31 7.62
C ARG A 116 0.27 -2.32 6.48
N TYR A 117 -0.80 -1.96 5.77
CA TYR A 117 -0.71 -1.13 4.59
C TYR A 117 -1.68 0.04 4.64
N SER A 118 -1.31 1.11 3.93
CA SER A 118 -2.17 2.23 3.63
C SER A 118 -2.61 2.16 2.18
N VAL A 119 -3.88 2.46 1.91
CA VAL A 119 -4.40 2.68 0.55
C VAL A 119 -4.32 4.18 0.27
N MET A 120 -3.67 4.52 -0.84
CA MET A 120 -3.46 5.89 -1.27
C MET A 120 -4.00 6.07 -2.69
N VAL A 121 -4.52 7.26 -2.98
CA VAL A 121 -4.99 7.68 -4.30
C VAL A 121 -4.29 8.97 -4.70
N LYS A 122 -4.25 9.29 -6.00
CA LYS A 122 -3.67 10.57 -6.47
C LYS A 122 -4.34 11.75 -5.74
N GLY A 123 -3.56 12.78 -5.41
CA GLY A 123 -3.99 13.87 -4.50
C GLY A 123 -5.34 14.49 -4.83
N SER A 124 -5.61 14.77 -6.11
CA SER A 124 -6.88 15.36 -6.58
C SER A 124 -7.94 14.35 -7.02
N SER A 125 -7.64 13.04 -6.94
CA SER A 125 -8.57 11.98 -7.36
C SER A 125 -9.49 11.55 -6.21
N ARG A 126 -10.63 10.93 -6.57
CA ARG A 126 -11.62 10.38 -5.64
C ARG A 126 -12.04 11.36 -4.54
N PRO A 127 -12.52 12.57 -4.87
CA PRO A 127 -12.93 13.57 -3.87
C PRO A 127 -14.07 13.08 -2.96
N ASP A 128 -14.75 12.00 -3.34
CA ASP A 128 -15.73 11.25 -2.54
C ASP A 128 -15.12 10.54 -1.31
N LEU A 129 -13.80 10.32 -1.28
CA LEU A 129 -13.11 9.66 -0.17
C LEU A 129 -12.40 10.68 0.71
N GLU A 130 -12.64 10.58 2.02
CA GLU A 130 -11.95 11.38 3.03
C GLU A 130 -10.44 11.08 3.07
N THR A 131 -9.64 12.10 3.33
CA THR A 131 -8.19 11.94 3.55
C THR A 131 -7.96 11.54 4.99
N VAL A 132 -7.28 10.41 5.20
CA VAL A 132 -6.86 9.98 6.53
C VAL A 132 -5.47 10.54 6.82
N VAL A 133 -5.33 11.25 7.93
CA VAL A 133 -4.03 11.71 8.42
C VAL A 133 -3.35 10.56 9.14
N ALA A 134 -2.15 10.20 8.68
CA ALA A 134 -1.29 9.29 9.42
C ALA A 134 -0.84 10.01 10.70
N THR A 135 -0.96 9.36 11.86
CA THR A 135 -0.36 9.87 13.10
C THR A 135 1.13 10.14 12.83
N ASN A 136 1.57 11.37 13.06
CA ASN A 136 2.90 11.78 12.66
C ASN A 136 3.93 11.10 13.57
N ASN A 137 5.17 10.96 13.11
CA ASN A 137 6.24 10.44 13.96
C ASN A 137 6.40 11.26 15.26
N GLU A 138 5.99 12.53 15.26
CA GLU A 138 5.96 13.40 16.45
C GLU A 138 5.00 12.88 17.53
N ASP A 139 3.78 12.50 17.17
CA ASP A 139 2.79 11.93 18.10
C ASP A 139 3.29 10.60 18.71
N LEU A 140 4.06 9.83 17.91
CA LEU A 140 4.66 8.58 18.36
C LEU A 140 5.85 8.82 19.29
N LEU A 141 6.66 9.85 19.01
CA LEU A 141 7.77 10.29 19.86
C LEU A 141 7.25 10.83 21.21
N GLU A 142 6.16 11.59 21.22
CA GLU A 142 5.52 12.05 22.46
C GLU A 142 4.98 10.90 23.31
N GLN A 143 4.47 9.83 22.67
CA GLN A 143 4.01 8.63 23.37
C GLN A 143 5.14 7.77 23.94
N LEU A 144 6.32 7.81 23.31
CA LEU A 144 7.52 7.10 23.79
C LEU A 144 8.28 7.86 24.89
N GLN A 145 7.95 9.13 25.12
CA GLN A 145 8.53 9.98 26.18
C GLN A 145 7.73 9.97 27.48
N LYS A 146 6.64 9.20 27.57
CA LYS A 146 5.84 8.95 28.78
C LYS A 146 6.10 7.56 29.33
#